data_AF-A0A176RT81-F1
#
_entry.id   AF-A0A176RT81-F1
#
_cell.length_a   1.000
_cell.length_b   1.000
_cell.length_c   1.000
_cell.angle_alpha   90.00
_cell.angle_beta   90.00
_cell.angle_gamma   90.00
#
_symmetry.space_group_name_H-M   'P 1'
#
loop_
_entity.id
_entity.type
_entity.pdbx_description
1 polymer ?
#
loop_
_entity_poly.entity_id
_entity_poly.type
_entity_poly.pdbx_seq_one_letter_code
_entity_poly.pdbx_strand_id
1 'polypeptide(L)'
;MNKANFGNVVGLWLLFVVLIVPRAESPEITVDVVSKEEFVIFIFKNYENLDFQCSLIRVKAKVKDRDDRIARREIIARNVVLPADSLEIRLEAGKEVINALRSEMNQPRIVDLSDPIYSCRPRGKESPQYSLGKEAGEREAKNKWTALNKDCAVEDDFSSFVSGRIEQIEITAEKVRSRLKDSSLEEYHSGYAEGLVKIRDQVMSHCFKECTAIGVASGQWLAKTFCRISEVIGRRYSVPIRLASISSDVCGHAYTIGCESKFVGVATGMCPSYAQGQAFERYYKAEYKGVCSHKETQK
;
A
#
# COMPACT_ATOMS: atom_id res chain seq x y z
N MET A 1 7.78 -21.32 -78.44
CA MET A 1 7.81 -21.72 -77.01
C MET A 1 8.60 -20.67 -76.26
N ASN A 2 7.93 -19.68 -75.65
CA ASN A 2 8.58 -18.59 -74.94
C ASN A 2 8.49 -18.81 -73.43
N LYS A 3 9.65 -19.11 -72.83
CA LYS A 3 9.91 -19.09 -71.40
C LYS A 3 10.09 -17.64 -70.96
N ALA A 4 9.03 -17.00 -70.48
CA ALA A 4 9.11 -15.81 -69.65
C ALA A 4 7.82 -15.70 -68.84
N ASN A 5 7.91 -15.26 -67.58
CA ASN A 5 6.81 -14.95 -66.64
C ASN A 5 6.45 -16.00 -65.57
N PHE A 6 7.42 -16.75 -65.03
CA PHE A 6 7.19 -17.50 -63.79
C PHE A 6 7.75 -16.81 -62.51
N GLY A 7 8.58 -15.76 -62.67
CA GLY A 7 9.22 -15.07 -61.54
C GLY A 7 8.34 -14.05 -60.79
N ASN A 8 7.32 -13.48 -61.44
CA ASN A 8 6.52 -12.39 -60.85
C ASN A 8 5.26 -12.84 -60.11
N VAL A 9 4.89 -14.13 -60.20
CA VAL A 9 3.69 -14.66 -59.52
C VAL A 9 4.02 -15.18 -58.12
N VAL A 10 5.26 -15.61 -57.87
CA VAL A 10 5.68 -16.15 -56.56
C VAL A 10 6.02 -15.05 -55.55
N GLY A 11 6.46 -13.86 -56.02
CA GLY A 11 6.78 -12.72 -55.14
C GLY A 11 5.56 -12.03 -54.52
N LEU A 12 4.37 -12.18 -55.10
CA LEU A 12 3.15 -11.54 -54.60
C LEU A 12 2.42 -12.37 -53.52
N TRP A 13 2.68 -13.68 -53.46
CA TRP A 13 2.10 -14.56 -52.43
C TRP A 13 2.86 -14.52 -51.10
N LEU A 14 4.16 -14.21 -51.11
CA LEU A 14 4.93 -14.02 -49.87
C LEU A 14 4.64 -12.70 -49.16
N LEU A 15 4.03 -11.73 -49.83
CA LEU A 15 3.61 -10.44 -49.25
C LEU A 15 2.21 -10.49 -48.60
N PHE A 16 1.38 -11.49 -48.93
CA PHE A 16 0.05 -11.67 -48.33
C PHE A 16 0.05 -12.55 -47.06
N VAL A 17 1.11 -13.33 -46.81
CA VAL A 17 1.21 -14.19 -45.62
C VAL A 17 1.70 -13.43 -44.36
N VAL A 18 2.22 -12.20 -44.50
CA VAL A 18 2.71 -11.40 -43.35
C VAL A 18 1.60 -10.57 -42.67
N LEU A 19 0.38 -10.49 -43.23
CA LEU A 19 -0.70 -9.63 -42.69
C LEU A 19 -1.84 -10.38 -41.98
N ILE A 20 -1.73 -11.70 -41.81
CA ILE A 20 -2.69 -12.50 -41.02
C ILE A 20 -1.93 -13.25 -39.94
N VAL A 21 -1.14 -12.53 -39.14
CA VAL A 21 -0.85 -13.02 -37.79
C VAL A 21 -2.12 -12.73 -36.99
N PRO A 22 -2.90 -13.75 -36.56
CA PRO A 22 -3.99 -13.52 -35.63
C PRO A 22 -3.39 -12.74 -34.46
N ARG A 23 -3.90 -11.53 -34.25
CA ARG A 23 -3.57 -10.71 -33.10
C ARG A 23 -4.02 -11.56 -31.92
N ALA A 24 -3.07 -12.25 -31.28
CA ALA A 24 -3.37 -13.06 -30.11
C ALA A 24 -4.15 -12.16 -29.16
N GLU A 25 -5.41 -12.49 -28.93
CA GLU A 25 -6.26 -11.78 -27.99
C GLU A 25 -5.47 -11.72 -26.68
N SER A 26 -5.18 -10.51 -26.22
CA SER A 26 -4.38 -10.36 -25.02
C SER A 26 -5.11 -11.07 -23.89
N PRO A 27 -4.41 -11.79 -23.01
CA PRO A 27 -5.00 -12.51 -21.89
C PRO A 27 -6.09 -11.67 -21.22
N GLU A 28 -7.30 -12.22 -21.18
CA GLU A 28 -8.51 -11.48 -20.82
C GLU A 28 -8.58 -11.32 -19.29
N ILE A 29 -7.78 -10.43 -18.71
CA ILE A 29 -8.00 -10.01 -17.33
C ILE A 29 -9.08 -8.94 -17.33
N THR A 30 -10.21 -9.20 -16.70
CA THR A 30 -11.19 -8.15 -16.44
C THR A 30 -11.00 -7.60 -15.04
N VAL A 31 -10.89 -6.27 -14.93
CA VAL A 31 -10.92 -5.55 -13.67
C VAL A 31 -12.30 -4.91 -13.52
N ASP A 32 -13.12 -5.43 -12.62
CA ASP A 32 -14.37 -4.77 -12.23
C ASP A 32 -14.10 -3.90 -11.00
N VAL A 33 -14.84 -2.81 -10.87
CA VAL A 33 -14.67 -1.86 -9.76
C VAL A 33 -16.01 -1.65 -9.07
N VAL A 34 -16.03 -1.89 -7.76
CA VAL A 34 -17.22 -1.67 -6.93
C VAL A 34 -16.88 -0.71 -5.80
N SER A 35 -17.72 0.30 -5.57
CA SER A 35 -17.60 1.14 -4.37
C SER A 35 -18.42 0.54 -3.23
N LYS A 36 -17.83 0.51 -2.03
CA LYS A 36 -18.55 0.30 -0.78
C LYS A 36 -18.20 1.44 0.17
N GLU A 37 -19.11 2.40 0.28
CA GLU A 37 -19.03 3.57 1.17
C GLU A 37 -17.71 4.36 1.02
N GLU A 38 -16.64 3.89 1.69
CA GLU A 38 -15.34 4.54 1.87
C GLU A 38 -14.18 3.87 1.11
N PHE A 39 -14.40 2.76 0.41
CA PHE A 39 -13.33 2.10 -0.34
C PHE A 39 -13.80 1.53 -1.67
N VAL A 40 -12.82 1.31 -2.53
CA VAL A 40 -12.96 0.69 -3.84
C VAL A 40 -12.46 -0.74 -3.75
N ILE A 41 -13.28 -1.66 -4.25
CA ILE A 41 -12.91 -3.05 -4.44
C ILE A 41 -12.59 -3.22 -5.93
N PHE A 42 -11.33 -3.55 -6.22
CA PHE A 42 -10.96 -4.08 -7.52
C PHE A 42 -11.19 -5.59 -7.51
N ILE A 43 -12.00 -6.08 -8.45
CA ILE A 43 -12.29 -7.50 -8.66
C ILE A 43 -11.55 -7.92 -9.93
N PHE A 44 -10.64 -8.86 -9.78
CA PHE A 44 -9.86 -9.37 -10.90
C PHE A 44 -10.33 -10.76 -11.29
N LYS A 45 -10.59 -11.00 -12.58
CA LYS A 45 -10.88 -12.34 -13.08
C LYS A 45 -9.77 -12.81 -14.01
N ASN A 46 -9.27 -14.00 -13.73
CA ASN A 46 -8.19 -14.65 -14.46
C ASN A 46 -8.75 -15.89 -15.17
N TYR A 47 -8.98 -15.80 -16.48
CA TYR A 47 -9.56 -16.91 -17.25
C TYR A 47 -8.51 -17.91 -17.79
N GLU A 48 -7.22 -17.58 -17.71
CA GLU A 48 -6.14 -18.38 -18.31
C GLU A 48 -5.36 -19.21 -17.30
N ASN A 49 -5.69 -19.13 -16.01
CA ASN A 49 -4.97 -19.78 -14.90
C ASN A 49 -3.45 -19.52 -14.95
N LEU A 50 -3.05 -18.31 -15.34
CA LEU A 50 -1.66 -17.86 -15.38
C LEU A 50 -1.42 -16.87 -14.24
N ASP A 51 -0.21 -16.84 -13.69
CA ASP A 51 0.14 -15.74 -12.79
C ASP A 51 0.10 -14.43 -13.59
N PHE A 52 -0.42 -13.35 -13.01
CA PHE A 52 -0.37 -12.02 -13.59
C PHE A 52 0.18 -11.01 -12.60
N GLN A 53 0.88 -10.01 -13.14
CA GLN A 53 1.30 -8.84 -12.39
C GLN A 53 0.76 -7.59 -13.08
N CYS A 54 -0.04 -6.83 -12.34
CA CYS A 54 -0.51 -5.50 -12.73
C CYS A 54 0.39 -4.45 -12.06
N SER A 55 1.21 -3.76 -12.87
CA SER A 55 2.11 -2.72 -12.37
C SER A 55 1.32 -1.52 -11.82
N LEU A 56 0.20 -1.20 -12.48
CA LEU A 56 -0.67 -0.09 -12.15
C LEU A 56 -2.11 -0.42 -12.52
N ILE A 57 -3.03 -0.11 -11.60
CA ILE A 57 -4.47 -0.03 -11.86
C ILE A 57 -4.94 1.31 -11.33
N ARG A 58 -5.63 2.07 -12.16
CA ARG A 58 -6.10 3.41 -11.86
C ARG A 58 -7.59 3.50 -12.12
N VAL A 59 -8.32 4.08 -11.18
CA VAL A 59 -9.71 4.48 -11.37
C VAL A 59 -9.90 5.94 -10.96
N LYS A 60 -10.69 6.69 -11.73
CA LYS A 60 -11.12 8.04 -11.32
C LYS A 60 -12.38 7.91 -10.48
N ALA A 61 -12.33 8.41 -9.26
CA ALA A 61 -13.44 8.42 -8.34
C ALA A 61 -14.04 9.82 -8.23
N LYS A 62 -15.37 9.89 -8.28
CA LYS A 62 -16.15 11.06 -7.87
C LYS A 62 -16.55 10.85 -6.41
N VAL A 63 -16.07 11.74 -5.54
CA VAL A 63 -16.38 11.74 -4.12
C VAL A 63 -17.37 12.85 -3.84
N LYS A 64 -18.41 12.55 -3.08
CA LYS A 64 -19.46 13.48 -2.69
C LYS A 64 -19.61 13.47 -1.18
N ASP A 65 -19.81 14.61 -0.54
CA ASP A 65 -20.06 14.70 0.90
C ASP A 65 -21.54 14.92 1.23
N ARG A 66 -21.87 15.09 2.50
CA ARG A 66 -23.25 15.32 2.96
C ARG A 66 -23.84 16.65 2.47
N ASP A 67 -22.97 17.62 2.20
CA ASP A 67 -23.34 18.98 1.78
C ASP A 67 -23.34 19.13 0.24
N ASP A 68 -23.40 18.00 -0.48
CA ASP A 68 -23.37 17.91 -1.93
C ASP A 68 -22.11 18.48 -2.62
N ARG A 69 -21.02 18.71 -1.87
CA ARG A 69 -19.73 19.10 -2.46
C ARG A 69 -19.12 17.90 -3.18
N ILE A 70 -18.51 18.17 -4.33
CA ILE A 70 -17.95 17.14 -5.22
C ILE A 70 -16.45 17.33 -5.36
N ALA A 71 -15.70 16.25 -5.15
CA ALA A 71 -14.28 16.16 -5.46
C ALA A 71 -14.03 15.04 -6.48
N ARG A 72 -13.05 15.22 -7.36
CA ARG A 72 -12.53 14.16 -8.23
C ARG A 72 -11.15 13.74 -7.72
N ARG A 73 -10.92 12.44 -7.59
CA ARG A 73 -9.66 11.86 -7.11
C ARG A 73 -9.30 10.64 -7.93
N GLU A 74 -8.01 10.35 -8.03
CA GLU A 74 -7.53 9.09 -8.59
C GLU A 74 -7.28 8.10 -7.45
N ILE A 75 -7.79 6.88 -7.59
CA ILE A 75 -7.47 5.76 -6.71
C ILE A 75 -6.56 4.83 -7.49
N ILE A 76 -5.43 4.49 -6.88
CA ILE A 76 -4.34 3.80 -7.54
C ILE A 76 -3.99 2.55 -6.74
N ALA A 77 -4.08 1.39 -7.37
CA ALA A 77 -3.47 0.16 -6.88
C ALA A 77 -2.20 -0.13 -7.68
N ARG A 78 -1.12 -0.50 -6.99
CA ARG A 78 0.19 -0.80 -7.59
C ARG A 78 0.61 -2.21 -7.22
N ASN A 79 1.38 -2.84 -8.11
CA ASN A 79 2.00 -4.15 -7.88
C ASN A 79 0.98 -5.25 -7.47
N VAL A 80 -0.18 -5.27 -8.12
CA VAL A 80 -1.21 -6.28 -7.84
C VAL A 80 -0.80 -7.58 -8.50
N VAL A 81 -0.68 -8.64 -7.71
CA VAL A 81 -0.35 -9.98 -8.20
C VAL A 81 -1.61 -10.82 -8.19
N LEU A 82 -1.90 -11.46 -9.32
CA LEU A 82 -2.94 -12.47 -9.43
C LEU A 82 -2.30 -13.85 -9.58
N PRO A 83 -2.45 -14.76 -8.61
CA PRO A 83 -1.99 -16.13 -8.78
C PRO A 83 -2.78 -16.86 -9.87
N ALA A 84 -2.11 -17.81 -10.53
CA ALA A 84 -2.66 -18.73 -11.50
C ALA A 84 -4.01 -19.32 -11.05
N ASP A 85 -4.10 -19.80 -9.81
CA ASP A 85 -5.29 -20.51 -9.32
C ASP A 85 -6.35 -19.60 -8.69
N SER A 86 -6.19 -18.27 -8.80
CA SER A 86 -7.13 -17.31 -8.24
C SER A 86 -8.09 -16.82 -9.32
N LEU A 87 -9.28 -17.42 -9.35
CA LEU A 87 -10.39 -16.99 -10.22
C LEU A 87 -10.88 -15.58 -9.89
N GLU A 88 -10.76 -15.17 -8.63
CA GLU A 88 -11.16 -13.86 -8.15
C GLU A 88 -10.21 -13.36 -7.06
N ILE A 89 -9.75 -12.12 -7.18
CA ILE A 89 -9.05 -11.40 -6.09
C ILE A 89 -9.79 -10.11 -5.82
N ARG A 90 -9.87 -9.75 -4.53
CA ARG A 90 -10.44 -8.49 -4.07
C ARG A 90 -9.35 -7.65 -3.43
N LEU A 91 -9.11 -6.48 -3.99
CA LEU A 91 -8.20 -5.50 -3.41
C LEU A 91 -8.99 -4.29 -2.94
N GLU A 92 -8.88 -3.96 -1.66
CA GLU A 92 -9.42 -2.74 -1.09
C GLU A 92 -8.42 -1.58 -1.28
N ALA A 93 -8.88 -0.50 -1.90
CA ALA A 93 -8.11 0.73 -2.09
C ALA A 93 -8.97 1.97 -1.82
N GLY A 94 -8.35 3.15 -1.72
CA GLY A 94 -9.08 4.41 -1.59
C GLY A 94 -9.41 4.85 -0.17
N LYS A 95 -9.06 4.05 0.86
CA LYS A 95 -9.15 4.50 2.26
C LYS A 95 -8.26 5.71 2.51
N GLU A 96 -7.08 5.73 1.91
CA GLU A 96 -6.17 6.89 1.95
C GLU A 96 -6.80 8.13 1.30
N VAL A 97 -7.51 7.98 0.19
CA VAL A 97 -8.21 9.08 -0.49
C VAL A 97 -9.34 9.63 0.37
N ILE A 98 -10.14 8.76 0.99
CA ILE A 98 -11.21 9.18 1.90
C ILE A 98 -10.64 9.84 3.15
N ASN A 99 -9.58 9.29 3.74
CA ASN A 99 -8.92 9.89 4.90
C ASN A 99 -8.36 11.29 4.60
N ALA A 100 -7.73 11.47 3.43
CA ALA A 100 -7.26 12.79 2.99
C ALA A 100 -8.40 13.80 2.79
N LEU A 101 -9.58 13.33 2.35
CA LEU A 101 -10.73 14.19 2.15
C LEU A 101 -11.48 14.53 3.44
N ARG A 102 -11.31 13.77 4.52
CA ARG A 102 -12.01 14.04 5.80
C ARG A 102 -11.63 15.38 6.44
N SER A 103 -10.48 15.95 6.10
CA SER A 103 -10.10 17.32 6.52
C SER A 103 -10.78 18.42 5.69
N GLU A 104 -11.30 18.09 4.50
CA GLU A 104 -11.87 19.05 3.55
C GLU A 104 -13.41 18.91 3.44
N MET A 105 -13.93 17.70 3.67
CA MET A 105 -15.29 17.26 3.36
C MET A 105 -15.98 16.62 4.57
N ASN A 106 -17.29 16.83 4.72
CA ASN A 106 -18.07 16.29 5.84
C ASN A 106 -18.69 14.94 5.45
N GLN A 107 -18.10 13.84 5.91
CA GLN A 107 -18.48 12.46 5.54
C GLN A 107 -18.34 12.18 4.03
N PRO A 108 -17.13 12.27 3.47
CA PRO A 108 -16.89 11.97 2.06
C PRO A 108 -17.22 10.51 1.73
N ARG A 109 -17.93 10.29 0.61
CA ARG A 109 -18.28 8.95 0.08
C ARG A 109 -18.06 8.86 -1.42
N ILE A 110 -17.68 7.69 -1.91
CA ILE A 110 -17.48 7.44 -3.34
C ILE A 110 -18.84 7.20 -3.99
N VAL A 111 -19.23 8.03 -4.96
CA VAL A 111 -20.55 7.95 -5.62
C VAL A 111 -20.50 7.52 -7.08
N ASP A 112 -19.33 7.61 -7.70
CA ASP A 112 -19.15 7.24 -9.10
C ASP A 112 -17.67 6.89 -9.37
N LEU A 113 -17.44 5.97 -10.29
CA LEU A 113 -16.14 5.41 -10.66
C LEU A 113 -16.05 5.30 -12.18
N SER A 114 -14.94 5.74 -12.76
CA SER A 114 -14.66 5.49 -14.17
C SER A 114 -14.32 4.03 -14.42
N ASP A 115 -14.27 3.62 -15.70
CA ASP A 115 -13.64 2.36 -16.05
C ASP A 115 -12.18 2.34 -15.58
N PRO A 116 -11.70 1.20 -15.04
CA PRO A 116 -10.33 1.08 -14.60
C PRO A 116 -9.38 1.04 -15.79
N ILE A 117 -8.30 1.81 -15.70
CA ILE A 117 -7.16 1.73 -16.62
C ILE A 117 -6.10 0.88 -15.94
N TYR A 118 -5.71 -0.24 -16.55
CA TYR A 118 -4.72 -1.14 -15.98
C TYR A 118 -3.69 -1.59 -17.00
N SER A 119 -2.50 -1.94 -16.49
CA SER A 119 -1.44 -2.59 -17.26
C SER A 119 -1.04 -3.86 -16.55
N CYS A 120 -1.57 -4.99 -17.02
CA CYS A 120 -1.27 -6.31 -16.50
C CYS A 120 -0.51 -7.11 -17.55
N ARG A 121 0.42 -7.94 -17.10
CA ARG A 121 1.15 -8.88 -17.95
C ARG A 121 1.16 -10.26 -17.28
N PRO A 122 1.11 -11.36 -18.06
CA PRO A 122 1.39 -12.66 -17.51
C PRO A 122 2.75 -12.61 -16.82
N ARG A 123 2.79 -13.13 -15.60
CA ARG A 123 4.04 -13.47 -14.94
C ARG A 123 4.57 -14.70 -15.67
N GLY A 124 5.30 -14.44 -16.75
CA GLY A 124 6.16 -15.47 -17.33
C GLY A 124 7.15 -15.97 -16.27
N LYS A 125 7.87 -17.06 -16.56
CA LYS A 125 9.09 -17.38 -15.79
C LYS A 125 9.89 -16.10 -15.65
N GLU A 126 10.16 -15.68 -14.40
CA GLU A 126 10.92 -14.47 -14.13
C GLU A 126 12.16 -14.48 -15.05
N SER A 127 12.33 -13.43 -15.84
CA SER A 127 13.48 -13.37 -16.73
C SER A 127 14.74 -13.32 -15.87
N PRO A 128 15.88 -13.89 -16.33
CA PRO A 128 17.13 -13.80 -15.59
C PRO A 128 17.49 -12.37 -15.21
N GLN A 129 17.18 -11.39 -16.07
CA GLN A 129 17.43 -9.97 -15.82
C GLN A 129 16.54 -9.41 -14.73
N TYR A 130 15.25 -9.74 -14.73
CA TYR A 130 14.33 -9.35 -13.68
C TYR A 130 14.76 -9.92 -12.32
N SER A 131 15.06 -11.23 -12.24
CA SER A 131 15.49 -11.86 -10.99
C SER A 131 16.80 -11.25 -10.48
N LEU A 132 17.76 -10.99 -11.37
CA LEU A 132 19.01 -10.30 -11.03
C LEU A 132 18.75 -8.89 -10.46
N GLY A 133 17.85 -8.13 -11.10
CA GLY A 133 17.42 -6.83 -10.62
C GLY A 133 16.82 -6.91 -9.22
N LYS A 134 15.88 -7.84 -9.03
CA LYS A 134 15.21 -8.09 -7.75
C LYS A 134 16.17 -8.42 -6.63
N GLU A 135 17.13 -9.31 -6.87
CA GLU A 135 18.18 -9.63 -5.90
C GLU A 135 19.06 -8.43 -5.56
N ALA A 136 19.39 -7.59 -6.55
CA ALA A 136 20.18 -6.38 -6.34
C ALA A 136 19.40 -5.34 -5.49
N GLY A 137 18.13 -5.11 -5.81
CA GLY A 137 17.25 -4.22 -5.05
C GLY A 137 17.04 -4.70 -3.61
N GLU A 138 16.77 -5.99 -3.41
CA GLU A 138 16.65 -6.57 -2.06
C GLU A 138 17.93 -6.39 -1.25
N ARG A 139 19.09 -6.64 -1.87
CA ARG A 139 20.40 -6.52 -1.22
C ARG A 139 20.69 -5.09 -0.80
N GLU A 140 20.44 -4.13 -1.69
CA GLU A 140 20.66 -2.71 -1.38
C GLU A 140 19.74 -2.23 -0.26
N ALA A 141 18.45 -2.56 -0.30
CA ALA A 141 17.52 -2.21 0.76
C ALA A 141 17.91 -2.87 2.10
N LYS A 142 18.28 -4.16 2.12
CA LYS A 142 18.75 -4.85 3.34
C LYS A 142 20.01 -4.20 3.91
N ASN A 143 20.96 -3.82 3.06
CA ASN A 143 22.18 -3.16 3.48
C ASN A 143 21.88 -1.78 4.08
N LYS A 144 21.00 -0.99 3.45
CA LYS A 144 20.58 0.30 4.00
C LYS A 144 19.89 0.14 5.34
N TRP A 145 18.96 -0.81 5.48
CA TRP A 145 18.27 -1.07 6.74
C TRP A 145 19.24 -1.49 7.84
N THR A 146 20.21 -2.33 7.51
CA THR A 146 21.27 -2.75 8.44
C THR A 146 22.15 -1.58 8.86
N ALA A 147 22.49 -0.67 7.93
CA ALA A 147 23.25 0.54 8.23
C ALA A 147 22.49 1.54 9.12
N LEU A 148 21.16 1.46 9.14
CA LEU A 148 20.28 2.19 10.06
C LEU A 148 20.08 1.45 11.41
N ASN A 149 20.95 0.50 11.72
CA ASN A 149 20.91 -0.35 12.93
C ASN A 149 19.61 -1.16 13.09
N LYS A 150 18.80 -1.28 12.03
CA LYS A 150 17.48 -1.91 12.06
C LYS A 150 16.54 -1.31 13.11
N ASP A 151 16.69 -0.01 13.40
CA ASP A 151 15.91 0.67 14.41
C ASP A 151 14.64 1.28 13.80
N CYS A 152 13.48 0.91 14.35
CA CYS A 152 12.19 1.40 13.90
C CYS A 152 11.97 2.90 14.18
N ALA A 153 12.80 3.53 15.04
CA ALA A 153 12.79 4.97 15.23
C ALA A 153 13.25 5.76 13.99
N VAL A 154 14.00 5.11 13.08
CA VAL A 154 14.52 5.69 11.82
C VAL A 154 13.89 5.04 10.58
N GLU A 155 12.72 4.43 10.72
CA GLU A 155 12.00 3.81 9.61
C GLU A 155 11.67 4.83 8.50
N ASP A 156 11.28 6.07 8.84
CA ASP A 156 11.04 7.14 7.86
C ASP A 156 12.25 7.39 6.94
N ASP A 157 13.47 7.33 7.49
CA ASP A 157 14.71 7.55 6.73
C ASP A 157 14.95 6.38 5.75
N PHE A 158 14.58 5.17 6.15
CA PHE A 158 14.62 4.00 5.29
C PHE A 158 13.56 4.06 4.17
N SER A 159 12.33 4.43 4.53
CA SER A 159 11.20 4.59 3.60
C SER A 159 11.47 5.70 2.57
N SER A 160 12.09 6.81 3.01
CA SER A 160 12.55 7.90 2.15
C SER A 160 13.64 7.45 1.18
N PHE A 161 14.60 6.65 1.66
CA PHE A 161 15.63 6.06 0.81
C PHE A 161 15.03 5.17 -0.29
N VAL A 162 14.13 4.24 0.06
CA VAL A 162 13.49 3.34 -0.90
C VAL A 162 12.70 4.13 -1.94
N SER A 163 11.91 5.11 -1.49
CA SER A 163 11.10 5.95 -2.37
C SER A 163 11.97 6.75 -3.35
N GLY A 164 13.05 7.38 -2.87
CA GLY A 164 13.99 8.10 -3.72
C GLY A 164 14.71 7.20 -4.74
N ARG A 165 15.01 5.95 -4.38
CA ARG A 165 15.57 4.98 -5.33
C ARG A 165 14.57 4.59 -6.41
N ILE A 166 13.32 4.32 -6.04
CA ILE A 166 12.25 3.99 -7.00
C ILE A 166 12.05 5.15 -7.99
N GLU A 167 11.99 6.39 -7.50
CA GLU A 167 11.87 7.57 -8.36
C GLU A 167 13.03 7.69 -9.36
N GLN A 168 14.28 7.48 -8.90
CA GLN A 168 15.45 7.49 -9.77
C GLN A 168 15.37 6.41 -10.87
N ILE A 169 14.85 5.23 -10.53
CA ILE A 169 14.65 4.14 -11.49
C ILE A 169 13.57 4.50 -12.50
N GLU A 170 12.44 5.06 -12.07
CA GLU A 170 11.36 5.48 -12.98
C GLU A 170 11.87 6.50 -14.01
N ILE A 171 12.64 7.50 -13.56
CA ILE A 171 13.28 8.48 -14.45
C ILE A 171 14.25 7.81 -15.44
N THR A 172 15.01 6.81 -14.97
CA THR A 172 15.99 6.09 -15.79
C THR A 172 15.31 5.16 -16.79
N ALA A 173 14.30 4.41 -16.36
CA ALA A 173 13.51 3.52 -17.18
C ALA A 173 12.81 4.27 -18.33
N GLU A 174 12.29 5.47 -18.06
CA GLU A 174 11.67 6.29 -19.11
C GLU A 174 12.69 6.75 -20.17
N LYS A 175 13.92 7.12 -19.75
CA LYS A 175 15.01 7.42 -20.69
C LYS A 175 15.43 6.21 -21.51
N VAL A 176 15.47 5.03 -20.89
CA VAL A 176 15.80 3.76 -21.57
C VAL A 176 14.71 3.39 -22.58
N ARG A 177 13.44 3.48 -22.18
CA ARG A 177 12.30 3.17 -23.05
C ARG A 177 12.23 4.10 -24.26
N SER A 178 12.46 5.40 -24.05
CA SER A 178 12.43 6.40 -25.12
C SER A 178 13.63 6.33 -26.08
N ARG A 179 14.81 5.90 -25.62
CA ARG A 179 16.05 5.95 -26.42
C ARG A 179 16.57 4.59 -26.91
N LEU A 180 16.52 3.56 -26.07
CA LEU A 180 17.21 2.29 -26.30
C LEU A 180 16.27 1.16 -26.67
N LYS A 181 14.99 1.21 -26.24
CA LYS A 181 14.01 0.13 -26.43
C LYS A 181 14.53 -1.25 -25.97
N ASP A 182 15.42 -1.27 -24.99
CA ASP A 182 16.03 -2.49 -24.46
C ASP A 182 15.11 -3.10 -23.38
N SER A 183 14.43 -4.19 -23.73
CA SER A 183 13.50 -4.90 -22.84
C SER A 183 14.20 -5.52 -21.64
N SER A 184 15.46 -5.94 -21.80
CA SER A 184 16.23 -6.62 -20.76
C SER A 184 16.57 -5.67 -19.59
N LEU A 185 16.86 -4.41 -19.92
CA LEU A 185 17.14 -3.37 -18.94
C LEU A 185 15.86 -2.88 -18.25
N GLU A 186 14.74 -2.80 -18.98
CA GLU A 186 13.41 -2.52 -18.39
C GLU A 186 13.01 -3.59 -17.37
N GLU A 187 13.24 -4.87 -17.68
CA GLU A 187 13.00 -5.99 -16.78
C GLU A 187 13.89 -5.94 -15.54
N TYR A 188 15.18 -5.67 -15.70
CA TYR A 188 16.11 -5.50 -14.58
C TYR A 188 15.65 -4.37 -13.63
N HIS A 189 15.32 -3.20 -14.16
CA HIS A 189 14.84 -2.07 -13.37
C HIS A 189 13.51 -2.37 -12.66
N SER A 190 12.59 -3.07 -13.33
CA SER A 190 11.32 -3.49 -12.72
C SER A 190 11.56 -4.46 -11.56
N GLY A 191 12.42 -5.45 -11.75
CA GLY A 191 12.82 -6.39 -10.70
C GLY A 191 13.47 -5.67 -9.52
N TYR A 192 14.41 -4.76 -9.81
CA TYR A 192 15.10 -3.98 -8.77
C TYR A 192 14.13 -3.14 -7.93
N ALA A 193 13.18 -2.44 -8.56
CA ALA A 193 12.14 -1.70 -7.84
C ALA A 193 11.28 -2.62 -6.95
N GLU A 194 10.89 -3.79 -7.44
CA GLU A 194 10.17 -4.79 -6.63
C GLU A 194 11.00 -5.28 -5.44
N GLY A 195 12.30 -5.54 -5.65
CA GLY A 195 13.21 -5.94 -4.58
C GLY A 195 13.31 -4.91 -3.46
N LEU A 196 13.37 -3.62 -3.81
CA LEU A 196 13.33 -2.53 -2.83
C LEU A 196 12.02 -2.50 -2.04
N VAL A 197 10.87 -2.55 -2.73
CA VAL A 197 9.53 -2.51 -2.11
C VAL A 197 9.32 -3.70 -1.18
N LYS A 198 9.72 -4.90 -1.61
CA LYS A 198 9.60 -6.11 -0.79
C LYS A 198 10.29 -5.97 0.57
N ILE A 199 11.51 -5.42 0.59
CA ILE A 199 12.23 -5.22 1.86
C ILE A 199 11.63 -4.08 2.66
N ARG A 200 11.15 -3.00 2.01
CA ARG A 200 10.36 -1.96 2.66
C ARG A 200 9.18 -2.54 3.41
N ASP A 201 8.36 -3.35 2.76
CA ASP A 201 7.15 -3.93 3.36
C ASP A 201 7.49 -4.87 4.54
N GLN A 202 8.59 -5.62 4.44
CA GLN A 202 9.07 -6.45 5.55
C GLN A 202 9.49 -5.61 6.76
N VAL A 203 10.23 -4.51 6.55
CA VAL A 203 10.63 -3.59 7.61
C VAL A 203 9.41 -2.90 8.23
N MET A 204 8.50 -2.39 7.42
CA MET A 204 7.24 -1.79 7.85
C MET A 204 6.43 -2.75 8.72
N SER A 205 6.28 -4.00 8.28
CA SER A 205 5.56 -5.03 9.03
C SER A 205 6.24 -5.37 10.36
N HIS A 206 7.57 -5.44 10.37
CA HIS A 206 8.35 -5.67 11.59
C HIS A 206 8.17 -4.52 12.59
N CYS A 207 8.37 -3.27 12.14
CA CYS A 207 8.25 -2.09 12.98
C CYS A 207 6.84 -1.88 13.50
N PHE A 208 5.82 -2.13 12.67
CA PHE A 208 4.44 -2.11 13.12
C PHE A 208 4.22 -3.10 14.28
N LYS A 209 4.68 -4.35 14.17
CA LYS A 209 4.52 -5.35 15.23
C LYS A 209 5.24 -4.97 16.52
N GLU A 210 6.48 -4.50 16.42
CA GLU A 210 7.27 -4.08 17.58
C GLU A 210 6.63 -2.88 18.29
N CYS A 211 6.26 -1.85 17.54
CA CYS A 211 5.64 -0.65 18.08
C CYS A 211 4.24 -0.92 18.65
N THR A 212 3.46 -1.84 18.07
CA THR A 212 2.22 -2.33 18.69
C THR A 212 2.48 -3.05 20.01
N ALA A 213 3.52 -3.89 20.12
CA ALA A 213 3.86 -4.57 21.37
C ALA A 213 4.24 -3.58 22.49
N ILE A 214 5.00 -2.54 22.15
CA ILE A 214 5.30 -1.42 23.06
C ILE A 214 4.01 -0.72 23.48
N GLY A 215 3.13 -0.42 22.52
CA GLY A 215 1.80 0.14 22.77
C GLY A 215 1.01 -0.69 23.77
N VAL A 216 0.90 -2.00 23.57
CA VAL A 216 0.21 -2.93 24.46
C VAL A 216 0.78 -2.89 25.88
N ALA A 217 2.10 -2.95 26.02
CA ALA A 217 2.75 -2.89 27.34
C ALA A 217 2.45 -1.56 28.05
N SER A 218 2.58 -0.44 27.33
CA SER A 218 2.25 0.90 27.84
C SER A 218 0.79 1.03 28.23
N GLY A 219 -0.14 0.57 27.39
CA GLY A 219 -1.58 0.59 27.66
C GLY A 219 -1.94 -0.19 28.93
N GLN A 220 -1.33 -1.36 29.13
CA GLN A 220 -1.52 -2.14 30.35
C GLN A 220 -0.99 -1.42 31.59
N TRP A 221 0.21 -0.85 31.53
CA TRP A 221 0.79 -0.12 32.66
C TRP A 221 -0.03 1.14 32.99
N LEU A 222 -0.39 1.92 31.97
CA LEU A 222 -1.20 3.13 32.10
C LEU A 222 -2.58 2.84 32.70
N ALA A 223 -3.24 1.75 32.28
CA ALA A 223 -4.55 1.36 32.81
C ALA A 223 -4.48 0.99 34.30
N LYS A 224 -3.47 0.21 34.68
CA LYS A 224 -3.23 -0.14 36.10
C LYS A 224 -3.00 1.11 36.94
N THR A 225 -2.18 2.04 36.47
CA THR A 225 -1.90 3.31 37.14
C THR A 225 -3.17 4.17 37.24
N PHE A 226 -3.94 4.30 36.15
CA PHE A 226 -5.21 5.02 36.12
C PHE A 226 -6.20 4.47 37.15
N CYS A 227 -6.41 3.14 37.19
CA CYS A 227 -7.32 2.51 38.14
C CYS A 227 -6.86 2.72 39.58
N ARG A 228 -5.57 2.48 39.85
CA ARG A 228 -5.02 2.61 41.20
C ARG A 228 -5.14 4.03 41.75
N ILE A 229 -4.84 5.03 40.92
CA ILE A 229 -4.99 6.43 41.33
C ILE A 229 -6.48 6.75 41.52
N SER A 230 -7.35 6.33 40.60
CA SER A 230 -8.79 6.63 40.67
C SER A 230 -9.45 6.07 41.93
N GLU A 231 -9.08 4.85 42.32
CA GLU A 231 -9.51 4.23 43.57
C GLU A 231 -9.06 5.04 44.79
N VAL A 232 -7.77 5.42 44.83
CA VAL A 232 -7.19 6.17 45.97
C VAL A 232 -7.85 7.54 46.13
N ILE A 233 -8.14 8.24 45.03
CA ILE A 233 -8.78 9.56 45.09
C ILE A 233 -10.31 9.50 45.16
N GLY A 234 -10.91 8.30 45.09
CA GLY A 234 -12.36 8.10 45.10
C GLY A 234 -13.10 8.68 43.88
N ARG A 235 -12.39 9.07 42.82
CA ARG A 235 -12.94 9.67 41.60
C ARG A 235 -12.09 9.31 40.39
N ARG A 236 -12.61 9.50 39.18
CA ARG A 236 -11.86 9.28 37.94
C ARG A 236 -10.62 10.17 37.87
N TYR A 237 -9.45 9.58 37.67
CA TYR A 237 -8.22 10.32 37.37
C TYR A 237 -8.30 10.96 35.98
N SER A 238 -7.90 12.22 35.85
CA SER A 238 -8.14 13.01 34.63
C SER A 238 -6.89 13.65 34.02
N VAL A 239 -5.73 13.51 34.64
CA VAL A 239 -4.47 14.11 34.15
C VAL A 239 -3.72 13.08 33.31
N PRO A 240 -3.64 13.25 31.98
CA PRO A 240 -2.97 12.26 31.15
C PRO A 240 -1.45 12.34 31.32
N ILE A 241 -0.81 11.22 31.68
CA ILE A 241 0.63 11.03 31.63
C ILE A 241 0.99 10.40 30.28
N ARG A 242 1.85 11.05 29.50
CA ARG A 242 2.34 10.52 28.22
C ARG A 242 3.73 9.94 28.40
N LEU A 243 3.90 8.68 28.00
CA LEU A 243 5.14 7.94 28.24
C LEU A 243 6.06 7.89 27.02
N ALA A 244 5.52 8.06 25.82
CA ALA A 244 6.26 7.75 24.60
C ALA A 244 6.49 9.00 23.74
N SER A 245 7.76 9.22 23.40
CA SER A 245 8.17 10.07 22.28
C SER A 245 8.51 9.13 21.14
N ILE A 246 7.63 9.02 20.14
CA ILE A 246 7.79 8.11 19.00
C ILE A 246 7.92 8.97 17.76
N SER A 247 9.03 8.83 17.05
CA SER A 247 9.43 9.72 15.96
C SER A 247 8.91 9.33 14.58
N SER A 248 8.56 8.05 14.37
CA SER A 248 8.04 7.53 13.10
C SER A 248 6.51 7.49 13.10
N ASP A 249 5.89 7.88 11.98
CA ASP A 249 4.43 7.86 11.80
C ASP A 249 3.86 6.45 11.93
N VAL A 250 4.55 5.47 11.33
CA VAL A 250 4.16 4.04 11.34
C VAL A 250 4.16 3.52 12.77
N CYS A 251 5.24 3.78 13.50
CA CYS A 251 5.35 3.37 14.89
C CYS A 251 4.39 4.12 15.81
N GLY A 252 4.15 5.41 15.56
CA GLY A 252 3.20 6.23 16.31
C GLY A 252 1.77 5.69 16.20
N HIS A 253 1.36 5.35 14.98
CA HIS A 253 0.06 4.74 14.73
C HIS A 253 -0.06 3.33 15.34
N ALA A 254 0.94 2.47 15.12
CA ALA A 254 0.98 1.12 15.66
C ALA A 254 0.95 1.09 17.20
N TYR A 255 1.69 2.00 17.83
CA TYR A 255 1.70 2.21 19.28
C TYR A 255 0.32 2.62 19.79
N THR A 256 -0.30 3.60 19.12
CA THR A 256 -1.61 4.13 19.50
C THR A 256 -2.66 3.00 19.53
N ILE A 257 -2.72 2.20 18.47
CA ILE A 257 -3.62 1.04 18.38
C ILE A 257 -3.40 0.08 19.56
N GLY A 258 -2.14 -0.31 19.79
CA GLY A 258 -1.80 -1.23 20.87
C GLY A 258 -2.14 -0.69 22.26
N CYS A 259 -1.82 0.59 22.50
CA CYS A 259 -2.04 1.27 23.77
C CYS A 259 -3.54 1.40 24.08
N GLU A 260 -4.31 1.96 23.15
CA GLU A 260 -5.74 2.21 23.37
C GLU A 260 -6.50 0.90 23.60
N SER A 261 -6.28 -0.10 22.74
CA SER A 261 -6.92 -1.41 22.83
C SER A 261 -6.63 -2.06 24.19
N LYS A 262 -5.37 -2.10 24.61
CA LYS A 262 -4.99 -2.74 25.86
C LYS A 262 -5.43 -1.93 27.07
N PHE A 263 -5.33 -0.61 27.01
CA PHE A 263 -5.73 0.28 28.09
C PHE A 263 -7.22 0.09 28.42
N VAL A 264 -8.08 0.15 27.41
CA VAL A 264 -9.53 0.00 27.58
C VAL A 264 -9.85 -1.36 28.20
N GLY A 265 -9.33 -2.45 27.64
CA GLY A 265 -9.62 -3.80 28.13
C GLY A 265 -9.17 -4.03 29.58
N VAL A 266 -8.03 -3.47 29.98
CA VAL A 266 -7.53 -3.59 31.36
C VAL A 266 -8.33 -2.69 32.32
N ALA A 267 -8.58 -1.43 31.96
CA ALA A 267 -9.26 -0.49 32.84
C ALA A 267 -10.73 -0.86 33.08
N THR A 268 -11.46 -1.33 32.06
CA THR A 268 -12.85 -1.78 32.22
C THR A 268 -12.96 -3.04 33.07
N GLY A 269 -11.97 -3.94 33.00
CA GLY A 269 -11.91 -5.13 33.84
C GLY A 269 -11.48 -4.85 35.28
N MET A 270 -10.57 -3.90 35.51
CA MET A 270 -10.03 -3.59 36.84
C MET A 270 -10.87 -2.58 37.62
N CYS A 271 -11.37 -1.52 36.97
CA CYS A 271 -12.05 -0.43 37.65
C CYS A 271 -13.26 0.13 36.86
N PRO A 272 -14.29 -0.70 36.61
CA PRO A 272 -15.40 -0.37 35.72
C PRO A 272 -16.16 0.91 36.10
N SER A 273 -16.26 1.23 37.40
CA SER A 273 -16.90 2.45 37.89
C SER A 273 -16.23 3.74 37.37
N TYR A 274 -14.92 3.70 37.15
CA TYR A 274 -14.13 4.83 36.64
C TYR A 274 -13.90 4.76 35.12
N ALA A 275 -13.95 3.56 34.53
CA ALA A 275 -13.62 3.27 33.13
C ALA A 275 -14.81 3.37 32.16
N GLN A 276 -15.60 4.45 32.23
CA GLN A 276 -16.82 4.61 31.44
C GLN A 276 -17.09 6.07 31.04
N GLY A 277 -17.86 6.26 29.96
CA GLY A 277 -18.31 7.56 29.48
C GLY A 277 -17.23 8.40 28.77
N GLN A 278 -17.64 9.57 28.26
CA GLN A 278 -16.81 10.41 27.38
C GLN A 278 -15.51 10.89 28.05
N ALA A 279 -15.53 11.15 29.36
CA ALA A 279 -14.33 11.58 30.07
C ALA A 279 -13.27 10.46 30.18
N PHE A 280 -13.68 9.19 30.26
CA PHE A 280 -12.76 8.06 30.16
C PHE A 280 -12.18 7.94 28.76
N GLU A 281 -13.03 8.05 27.75
CA GLU A 281 -12.61 8.02 26.34
C GLU A 281 -11.58 9.11 26.01
N ARG A 282 -11.83 10.36 26.43
CA ARG A 282 -10.88 11.47 26.29
C ARG A 282 -9.58 11.27 27.05
N TYR A 283 -9.61 10.50 28.15
CA TYR A 283 -8.41 10.26 28.95
C TYR A 283 -7.40 9.40 28.19
N TYR A 284 -7.84 8.38 27.45
CA TYR A 284 -6.91 7.45 26.78
C TYR A 284 -6.70 7.74 25.31
N LYS A 285 -7.75 8.11 24.55
CA LYS A 285 -7.66 8.22 23.10
C LYS A 285 -6.64 9.26 22.64
N ALA A 286 -5.85 8.89 21.64
CA ALA A 286 -4.84 9.75 21.04
C ALA A 286 -5.47 10.96 20.34
N GLU A 287 -6.64 10.80 19.71
CA GLU A 287 -7.41 11.89 19.07
C GLU A 287 -7.67 13.06 20.04
N TYR A 288 -7.88 12.76 21.33
CA TYR A 288 -8.11 13.76 22.38
C TYR A 288 -6.83 14.13 23.13
N LYS A 289 -5.66 13.81 22.57
CA LYS A 289 -4.35 14.01 23.20
C LYS A 289 -4.24 13.32 24.57
N GLY A 290 -4.92 12.18 24.72
CA GLY A 290 -4.95 11.35 25.92
C GLY A 290 -3.64 10.60 26.18
N VAL A 291 -3.64 9.67 27.14
CA VAL A 291 -2.43 8.96 27.58
C VAL A 291 -1.80 8.08 26.51
N CYS A 292 -2.58 7.60 25.53
CA CYS A 292 -2.07 6.83 24.40
C CYS A 292 -1.64 7.70 23.20
N SER A 293 -1.73 9.02 23.30
CA SER A 293 -1.13 9.89 22.28
C SER A 293 0.40 9.78 22.33
N HIS A 294 1.01 9.74 21.16
CA HIS A 294 2.44 9.92 20.97
C HIS A 294 2.72 11.38 20.60
N LYS A 295 3.90 11.89 20.95
CA LYS A 295 4.34 13.19 20.41
C LYS A 295 4.86 12.97 19.00
N GLU A 296 4.22 13.60 18.02
CA GLU A 296 4.87 13.84 16.74
C GLU A 296 6.13 14.67 17.01
N THR A 297 7.27 14.14 16.58
CA THR A 297 8.52 14.90 16.66
C THR A 297 8.43 15.96 15.59
N GLN A 298 8.24 17.23 15.96
CA GLN A 298 8.35 18.33 15.01
C GLN A 298 9.78 18.31 14.45
N LYS A 299 9.93 17.82 13.21
CA LYS A 299 11.17 17.89 12.44
C LYS A 299 11.42 19.33 12.00
#